data_AF-A0A928A774-F1
#
_entry.id   AF-A0A928A774-F1
#
_cell.length_a   1.000
_cell.length_b   1.000
_cell.length_c   1.000
_cell.angle_alpha   90.00
_cell.angle_beta   90.00
_cell.angle_gamma   90.00
#
_symmetry.space_group_name_H-M   'P 1'
#
loop_
_entity.id
_entity.type
_entity.pdbx_description
1 polymer ?
#
loop_
_entity_poly.entity_id
_entity_poly.type
_entity_poly.pdbx_seq_one_letter_code
_entity_poly.pdbx_strand_id
1 'polypeptide(L)'
;MSKKYKIILGIIIVVAFVSILVGTGYFIYKYNINKNSAEVIIVDKLSINYLNGRKFNFDDREKNINFSVINDGEKEESFYVTIIGAKTDSKNISYELYEGKKKIVESTKLLNNTNGSLSSILNIKEDETKSYKFKINNPDEEDISFEIEVQPTSVSEKSLASTILNDNQINKEAKTKVGEEAATSDEGLILDIDDNGSAYYFRGNVTNNYVSFANKMWRIIRVNGNGSVRLILDSDIPGASMYDSTLTTNKLEHLKILNNLKVYSVLEKFYEENLKKYDDFISSEKYCIDVTYEGENLSNYLRINSSNIPTFNCHGTRNNSKIGLITIDEIIYAGATVNTSNEYFYLKSENVASGVWTLSPFKETEEGIYYYELSPNGSIQTSQTGDSTRNLRPVINIKKNTNVTGKGTKEEPYIIEQ
;
A
#
# COMPACT_ATOMS: atom_id res chain seq x y z
N MET A 1 46.31 61.22 8.02
CA MET A 1 44.90 61.14 8.50
C MET A 1 44.84 61.67 9.93
N SER A 2 44.05 62.71 10.20
CA SER A 2 43.95 63.28 11.55
C SER A 2 43.36 62.25 12.53
N LYS A 3 43.73 62.32 13.81
CA LYS A 3 43.26 61.41 14.87
C LYS A 3 41.72 61.33 14.90
N LYS A 4 41.03 62.44 14.60
CA LYS A 4 39.57 62.53 14.46
C LYS A 4 39.02 61.65 13.33
N TYR A 5 39.69 61.61 12.18
CA TYR A 5 39.24 60.81 11.04
C TYR A 5 39.33 59.30 11.32
N LYS A 6 40.39 58.85 12.00
CA LYS A 6 40.55 57.44 12.41
C LYS A 6 39.45 57.00 13.38
N ILE A 7 39.04 57.88 14.30
CA ILE A 7 37.95 57.60 15.25
C ILE A 7 36.61 57.50 14.52
N ILE A 8 36.30 58.43 13.62
CA ILE A 8 35.06 58.42 12.84
C ILE A 8 34.99 57.17 11.95
N LEU A 9 36.10 56.82 11.28
CA LEU A 9 36.16 55.61 10.46
C LEU A 9 35.97 54.33 11.28
N GLY A 10 36.54 54.28 12.49
CA GLY A 10 36.32 53.17 13.42
C GLY A 10 34.86 53.02 13.83
N ILE A 11 34.17 54.13 14.12
CA ILE A 11 32.73 54.13 14.44
C ILE A 11 31.90 53.63 13.25
N ILE A 12 32.19 54.10 12.03
CA ILE A 12 31.48 53.66 10.82
C ILE A 12 31.64 52.16 10.60
N ILE A 13 32.84 51.61 10.78
CA ILE A 13 33.09 50.18 10.64
C ILE A 13 32.30 49.37 11.68
N VAL A 14 32.26 49.82 12.94
CA VAL A 14 31.49 49.16 14.00
C VAL A 14 29.99 49.18 13.67
N VAL A 15 29.44 50.32 13.23
CA VAL A 15 28.03 50.43 12.85
C VAL A 15 27.69 49.53 11.65
N ALA A 16 28.57 49.45 10.65
CA ALA A 16 28.40 48.56 9.51
C ALA A 16 28.40 47.08 9.95
N PHE A 17 29.32 46.70 10.84
CA PHE A 17 29.42 45.34 11.36
C PHE A 17 28.19 44.93 12.18
N VAL A 18 27.70 45.82 13.06
CA VAL A 18 26.47 45.60 13.83
C VAL A 18 25.26 45.50 12.90
N SER A 19 25.18 46.32 11.85
CA SER A 19 24.08 46.28 10.87
C SER A 19 24.06 44.96 10.10
N ILE A 20 25.23 44.42 9.75
CA ILE A 20 25.35 43.10 9.10
C ILE A 20 24.90 41.99 10.07
N LEU A 21 25.34 42.02 11.34
CA LEU A 21 24.94 41.02 12.35
C LEU A 21 23.43 41.04 12.63
N VAL A 22 22.83 42.23 12.72
CA VAL A 22 21.38 42.38 12.89
C VAL A 22 20.66 41.91 11.62
N GLY A 23 21.19 42.22 10.45
CA GLY A 23 20.65 41.78 9.16
C GLY A 23 20.68 40.25 9.01
N THR A 24 21.80 39.60 9.29
CA THR A 24 21.93 38.14 9.23
C THR A 24 21.07 37.46 10.30
N GLY A 25 21.05 38.02 11.52
CA GLY A 25 20.16 37.56 12.58
C GLY A 25 18.68 37.65 12.19
N TYR A 26 18.27 38.76 11.56
CA TYR A 26 16.90 38.93 11.05
C TYR A 26 16.58 37.99 9.89
N PHE A 27 17.52 37.75 8.97
CA PHE A 27 17.35 36.78 7.89
C PHE A 27 17.21 35.34 8.42
N ILE A 28 18.03 34.94 9.40
CA ILE A 28 17.94 33.63 10.05
C ILE A 28 16.62 33.51 10.83
N TYR A 29 16.23 34.55 11.56
CA TYR A 29 14.95 34.63 12.26
C TYR A 29 13.75 34.49 11.31
N LYS A 30 13.76 35.22 10.18
CA LYS A 30 12.72 35.15 9.16
C LYS A 30 12.70 33.80 8.43
N TYR A 31 13.89 33.24 8.16
CA TYR A 31 14.03 31.90 7.58
C TYR A 31 13.46 30.81 8.50
N ASN A 32 13.70 30.92 9.82
CA ASN A 32 13.19 29.97 10.81
C ASN A 32 11.68 30.13 11.09
N ILE A 33 11.14 31.35 11.06
CA ILE A 33 9.69 31.59 11.24
C ILE A 33 8.85 31.05 10.07
N ASN A 34 9.38 31.13 8.85
CA ASN A 34 8.66 30.66 7.67
C ASN A 34 8.60 29.13 7.52
N LYS A 35 9.18 28.36 8.45
CA LYS A 35 9.19 26.89 8.37
C LYS A 35 7.83 26.26 8.75
N ASN A 36 6.94 26.96 9.46
CA ASN A 36 5.64 26.42 9.95
C ASN A 36 4.52 27.49 9.99
N SER A 37 4.46 28.41 9.02
CA SER A 37 3.35 29.36 8.95
C SER A 37 2.07 28.66 8.52
N ALA A 38 0.95 28.97 9.19
CA ALA A 38 -0.35 28.47 8.78
C ALA A 38 -0.61 28.77 7.28
N GLU A 39 -1.13 27.79 6.55
CA GLU A 39 -1.38 27.85 5.11
C GLU A 39 -2.82 27.43 4.84
N VAL A 40 -3.53 28.17 3.98
CA VAL A 40 -4.83 27.75 3.46
C VAL A 40 -4.66 27.46 1.97
N ILE A 41 -5.07 26.27 1.56
CA ILE A 41 -5.12 25.87 0.15
C ILE A 41 -6.54 25.50 -0.23
N ILE A 42 -6.89 25.69 -1.49
CA ILE A 42 -8.15 25.22 -2.07
C ILE A 42 -7.80 24.16 -3.10
N VAL A 43 -8.36 22.97 -2.97
CA VAL A 43 -8.18 21.86 -3.91
C VAL A 43 -9.56 21.36 -4.32
N ASP A 44 -9.91 21.59 -5.59
CA ASP A 44 -11.27 21.37 -6.10
C ASP A 44 -12.32 22.12 -5.26
N LYS A 45 -13.23 21.41 -4.60
CA LYS A 45 -14.26 21.99 -3.72
C LYS A 45 -13.91 21.94 -2.23
N LEU A 46 -12.67 21.58 -1.89
CA LEU A 46 -12.21 21.50 -0.51
C LEU A 46 -11.29 22.67 -0.17
N SER A 47 -11.60 23.40 0.90
CA SER A 47 -10.67 24.32 1.54
C SER A 47 -9.96 23.62 2.69
N ILE A 48 -8.62 23.65 2.68
CA ILE A 48 -7.78 23.01 3.68
C ILE A 48 -6.97 24.06 4.41
N ASN A 49 -7.15 24.14 5.73
CA ASN A 49 -6.43 25.03 6.61
C ASN A 49 -5.39 24.23 7.40
N TYR A 50 -4.13 24.31 6.96
CA TYR A 50 -2.99 23.75 7.67
C TYR A 50 -2.51 24.72 8.74
N LEU A 51 -2.86 24.46 10.00
CA LEU A 51 -2.53 25.35 11.12
C LEU A 51 -1.03 25.44 11.40
N ASN A 52 -0.27 24.43 10.98
CA ASN A 52 1.17 24.32 11.19
C ASN A 52 1.98 24.36 9.88
N GLY A 53 1.36 24.82 8.79
CA GLY A 53 1.88 24.58 7.44
C GLY A 53 1.69 23.11 7.03
N ARG A 54 2.06 22.76 5.79
CA ARG A 54 1.93 21.38 5.28
C ARG A 54 3.25 20.64 5.09
N LYS A 55 4.38 21.35 5.13
CA LYS A 55 5.73 20.79 4.98
C LYS A 55 6.42 20.76 6.32
N PHE A 56 6.98 19.62 6.69
CA PHE A 56 7.56 19.39 7.99
C PHE A 56 8.99 18.89 7.87
N ASN A 57 9.83 19.38 8.77
CA ASN A 57 11.18 18.89 8.99
C ASN A 57 11.55 19.11 10.47
N PHE A 58 11.71 18.01 11.21
CA PHE A 58 11.93 17.98 12.66
C PHE A 58 12.64 16.68 13.09
N ASP A 59 13.22 16.71 14.28
CA ASP A 59 13.91 15.62 15.00
C ASP A 59 13.24 15.29 16.35
N ASP A 60 12.30 16.12 16.81
CA ASP A 60 11.53 15.94 18.05
C ASP A 60 10.99 14.49 18.22
N ARG A 61 11.04 13.95 19.45
CA ARG A 61 10.45 12.64 19.81
C ARG A 61 8.98 12.48 19.43
N GLU A 62 8.22 13.57 19.47
CA GLU A 62 6.80 13.56 19.16
C GLU A 62 6.44 14.86 18.44
N LYS A 63 5.61 14.74 17.39
CA LYS A 63 5.03 15.90 16.70
C LYS A 63 3.53 15.76 16.55
N ASN A 64 2.81 16.83 16.85
CA ASN A 64 1.38 16.93 16.58
C ASN A 64 1.17 18.01 15.51
N ILE A 65 0.48 17.63 14.45
CA ILE A 65 0.18 18.47 13.28
C ILE A 65 -1.33 18.55 13.15
N ASN A 66 -1.86 19.76 13.09
CA ASN A 66 -3.30 19.98 13.00
C ASN A 66 -3.66 20.66 11.68
N PHE A 67 -4.75 20.20 11.08
CA PHE A 67 -5.35 20.82 9.91
C PHE A 67 -6.86 20.64 9.94
N SER A 68 -7.60 21.45 9.19
CA SER A 68 -9.03 21.26 9.00
C SER A 68 -9.37 21.25 7.52
N VAL A 69 -10.37 20.46 7.16
CA VAL A 69 -10.93 20.40 5.81
C VAL A 69 -12.36 20.94 5.88
N ILE A 70 -12.69 21.81 4.93
CA ILE A 70 -13.99 22.43 4.77
C ILE A 70 -14.49 22.03 3.39
N ASN A 71 -15.75 21.59 3.31
CA ASN A 71 -16.39 21.35 2.03
C ASN A 71 -17.12 22.61 1.57
N ASP A 72 -16.58 23.28 0.55
CA ASP A 72 -17.18 24.46 -0.08
C ASP A 72 -18.09 24.06 -1.27
N GLY A 73 -18.31 22.77 -1.48
CA GLY A 73 -19.14 22.21 -2.53
C GLY A 73 -20.60 22.00 -2.11
N GLU A 74 -21.50 22.02 -3.10
CA GLU A 74 -22.95 21.84 -2.93
C GLU A 74 -23.40 20.39 -2.62
N LYS A 75 -22.45 19.46 -2.44
CA LYS A 75 -22.70 18.03 -2.20
C LYS A 75 -21.62 17.46 -1.29
N GLU A 76 -21.87 16.27 -0.74
CA GLU A 76 -20.82 15.53 -0.01
C GLU A 76 -19.61 15.29 -0.93
N GLU A 77 -18.42 15.60 -0.40
CA GLU A 77 -17.15 15.40 -1.07
C GLU A 77 -16.33 14.35 -0.31
N SER A 78 -15.50 13.62 -1.05
CA SER A 78 -14.61 12.61 -0.48
C SER A 78 -13.16 12.99 -0.72
N PHE A 79 -12.27 12.61 0.19
CA PHE A 79 -10.83 12.87 0.06
C PHE A 79 -10.00 11.85 0.82
N TYR A 80 -8.70 11.86 0.57
CA TYR A 80 -7.70 11.20 1.41
C TYR A 80 -6.72 12.22 1.95
N VAL A 81 -6.16 11.93 3.12
CA VAL A 81 -4.96 12.59 3.61
C VAL A 81 -3.78 11.74 3.17
N THR A 82 -2.76 12.33 2.56
CA THR A 82 -1.55 11.64 2.10
C THR A 82 -0.30 12.28 2.69
N ILE A 83 0.75 11.47 2.81
CA ILE A 83 2.11 11.95 2.98
C ILE A 83 2.85 11.90 1.66
N ILE A 84 3.68 12.92 1.41
CA ILE A 84 4.54 13.04 0.24
C ILE A 84 5.98 13.27 0.68
N GLY A 85 6.89 12.57 0.02
CA GLY A 85 8.32 12.80 0.14
C GLY A 85 8.88 12.50 1.53
N ALA A 86 8.33 11.50 2.22
CA ALA A 86 8.81 11.12 3.54
C ALA A 86 10.27 10.65 3.49
N LYS A 87 11.14 11.27 4.30
CA LYS A 87 12.55 10.90 4.43
C LYS A 87 12.94 10.90 5.89
N THR A 88 13.57 9.82 6.32
CA THR A 88 14.11 9.65 7.67
C THR A 88 15.02 8.42 7.71
N ASP A 89 16.01 8.46 8.61
CA ASP A 89 16.91 7.34 8.90
C ASP A 89 16.39 6.46 10.06
N SER A 90 15.36 6.92 10.80
CA SER A 90 14.76 6.14 11.89
C SER A 90 14.04 4.90 11.35
N LYS A 91 14.17 3.79 12.10
CA LYS A 91 13.49 2.53 11.81
C LYS A 91 12.23 2.32 12.63
N ASN A 92 11.95 3.19 13.59
CA ASN A 92 10.94 2.97 14.63
C ASN A 92 9.88 4.09 14.69
N ILE A 93 9.53 4.69 13.56
CA ILE A 93 8.49 5.73 13.52
C ILE A 93 7.10 5.10 13.52
N SER A 94 6.22 5.64 14.36
CA SER A 94 4.79 5.36 14.37
C SER A 94 3.99 6.64 14.18
N TYR A 95 2.78 6.51 13.64
CA TYR A 95 1.90 7.65 13.46
C TYR A 95 0.44 7.29 13.71
N GLU A 96 -0.34 8.32 14.04
CA GLU A 96 -1.77 8.24 14.28
C GLU A 96 -2.48 9.41 13.59
N LEU A 97 -3.64 9.15 12.99
CA LEU A 97 -4.53 10.20 12.48
C LEU A 97 -5.83 10.21 13.26
N TYR A 98 -6.26 11.40 13.65
CA TYR A 98 -7.49 11.63 14.37
C TYR A 98 -8.44 12.52 13.57
N GLU A 99 -9.72 12.18 13.57
CA GLU A 99 -10.83 13.05 13.18
C GLU A 99 -11.49 13.56 14.47
N GLY A 100 -11.28 14.84 14.80
CA GLY A 100 -11.61 15.39 16.10
C GLY A 100 -10.93 14.62 17.24
N LYS A 101 -11.72 13.88 18.04
CA LYS A 101 -11.23 13.01 19.13
C LYS A 101 -11.13 11.54 18.74
N LYS A 102 -11.70 11.14 17.60
CA LYS A 102 -11.74 9.74 17.15
C LYS A 102 -10.42 9.41 16.45
N LYS A 103 -9.67 8.45 16.96
CA LYS A 103 -8.53 7.87 16.26
C LYS A 103 -9.05 7.08 15.05
N ILE A 104 -8.67 7.46 13.84
CA ILE A 104 -9.12 6.85 12.58
C ILE A 104 -8.02 6.03 11.90
N VAL A 105 -6.74 6.30 12.20
CA VAL A 105 -5.59 5.53 11.69
C VAL A 105 -4.55 5.39 12.78
N GLU A 106 -3.89 4.22 12.81
CA GLU A 106 -2.76 3.89 13.68
C GLU A 106 -1.78 3.02 12.91
N SER A 107 -0.54 3.48 12.75
CA SER A 107 0.53 2.75 12.06
C SER A 107 1.70 2.49 13.01
N THR A 108 2.21 1.26 12.97
CA THR A 108 3.41 0.83 13.69
C THR A 108 4.63 0.65 12.78
N LYS A 109 4.54 0.91 11.46
CA LYS A 109 5.63 0.67 10.50
C LYS A 109 5.96 1.87 9.58
N LEU A 110 7.24 1.88 9.18
CA LEU A 110 8.09 2.93 8.60
C LEU A 110 7.53 3.84 7.48
N LEU A 111 7.83 5.14 7.62
CA LEU A 111 7.68 6.23 6.64
C LEU A 111 8.99 6.46 5.85
N ASN A 112 9.57 5.44 5.20
CA ASN A 112 10.85 5.61 4.48
C ASN A 112 10.67 5.70 2.97
N ASN A 113 10.96 6.87 2.39
CA ASN A 113 10.93 7.13 0.95
C ASN A 113 9.58 6.80 0.29
N THR A 114 8.49 7.00 1.02
CA THR A 114 7.13 6.69 0.55
C THR A 114 6.33 7.96 0.24
N ASN A 115 5.50 7.85 -0.80
CA ASN A 115 4.33 8.69 -1.01
C ASN A 115 3.14 7.78 -0.77
N GLY A 116 2.20 8.13 0.10
CA GLY A 116 1.06 7.26 0.38
C GLY A 116 -0.02 7.89 1.24
N SER A 117 -1.26 7.47 1.00
CA SER A 117 -2.46 7.86 1.73
C SER A 117 -2.34 7.47 3.21
N LEU A 118 -2.27 8.46 4.08
CA LEU A 118 -2.37 8.27 5.52
C LEU A 118 -3.73 7.73 5.94
N SER A 119 -4.80 8.11 5.25
CA SER A 119 -6.17 7.75 5.61
C SER A 119 -6.81 6.82 4.61
N SER A 120 -7.85 6.11 5.07
CA SER A 120 -8.96 5.68 4.20
C SER A 120 -9.67 6.88 3.56
N ILE A 121 -10.65 6.62 2.69
CA ILE A 121 -11.54 7.67 2.19
C ILE A 121 -12.22 8.33 3.38
N LEU A 122 -12.15 9.65 3.42
CA LEU A 122 -12.87 10.49 4.35
C LEU A 122 -13.94 11.24 3.59
N ASN A 123 -15.16 11.22 4.11
CA ASN A 123 -16.28 11.97 3.55
C ASN A 123 -16.55 13.22 4.39
N ILE A 124 -16.99 14.29 3.75
CA ILE A 124 -17.37 15.54 4.39
C ILE A 124 -18.61 16.11 3.72
N LYS A 125 -19.66 16.35 4.51
CA LYS A 125 -20.94 16.85 4.00
C LYS A 125 -20.79 18.28 3.50
N GLU A 126 -21.73 18.73 2.67
CA GLU A 126 -21.87 20.14 2.28
C GLU A 126 -21.83 21.05 3.52
N ASP A 127 -21.07 22.15 3.41
CA ASP A 127 -20.84 23.14 4.46
C ASP A 127 -20.26 22.60 5.79
N GLU A 128 -19.83 21.34 5.83
CA GLU A 128 -19.21 20.75 7.01
C GLU A 128 -17.73 21.14 7.11
N THR A 129 -17.26 21.33 8.34
CA THR A 129 -15.84 21.47 8.67
C THR A 129 -15.41 20.34 9.57
N LYS A 130 -14.38 19.60 9.16
CA LYS A 130 -13.78 18.53 9.96
C LYS A 130 -12.35 18.87 10.33
N SER A 131 -12.03 18.69 11.61
CA SER A 131 -10.69 18.93 12.14
C SER A 131 -9.94 17.63 12.29
N TYR A 132 -8.67 17.64 11.86
CA TYR A 132 -7.78 16.50 11.91
C TYR A 132 -6.52 16.79 12.71
N LYS A 133 -6.04 15.77 13.41
CA LYS A 133 -4.75 15.79 14.09
C LYS A 133 -3.93 14.59 13.66
N PHE A 134 -2.79 14.86 13.05
CA PHE A 134 -1.78 13.88 12.71
C PHE A 134 -0.69 13.89 13.77
N LYS A 135 -0.51 12.76 14.45
CA LYS A 135 0.46 12.57 15.53
C LYS A 135 1.56 11.64 15.04
N ILE A 136 2.81 12.03 15.23
CA ILE A 136 3.99 11.24 14.88
C ILE A 136 4.80 11.00 16.15
N ASN A 137 5.25 9.77 16.33
CA ASN A 137 6.14 9.35 17.39
C ASN A 137 7.45 8.86 16.76
N ASN A 138 8.54 9.56 17.07
CA ASN A 138 9.89 9.40 16.57
C ASN A 138 10.83 9.02 17.74
N PRO A 139 10.77 7.78 18.23
CA PRO A 139 11.50 7.39 19.43
C PRO A 139 13.02 7.46 19.27
N ASP A 140 13.53 7.41 18.04
CA ASP A 140 14.95 7.45 17.73
C ASP A 140 15.51 8.89 17.65
N GLU A 141 14.64 9.92 17.67
CA GLU A 141 15.03 11.34 17.51
C GLU A 141 15.82 11.64 16.22
N GLU A 142 15.63 10.83 15.17
CA GLU A 142 16.27 11.07 13.86
C GLU A 142 15.53 12.15 13.07
N ASP A 143 16.23 12.79 12.13
CA ASP A 143 15.63 13.77 11.24
C ASP A 143 14.48 13.12 10.43
N ILE A 144 13.32 13.76 10.43
CA ILE A 144 12.15 13.41 9.62
C ILE A 144 11.78 14.60 8.75
N SER A 145 11.48 14.35 7.48
CA SER A 145 10.84 15.34 6.61
C SER A 145 9.73 14.74 5.75
N PHE A 146 8.64 15.48 5.54
CA PHE A 146 7.53 15.11 4.66
C PHE A 146 6.62 16.31 4.38
N GLU A 147 5.69 16.14 3.44
CA GLU A 147 4.54 17.03 3.21
C GLU A 147 3.23 16.27 3.45
N ILE A 148 2.25 16.91 4.08
CA ILE A 148 0.88 16.39 4.18
C ILE A 148 0.05 17.05 3.08
N GLU A 149 -0.67 16.25 2.30
CA GLU A 149 -1.66 16.76 1.36
C GLU A 149 -3.04 16.16 1.60
N VAL A 150 -4.07 16.95 1.32
CA VAL A 150 -5.45 16.48 1.19
C VAL A 150 -5.75 16.41 -0.30
N GLN A 151 -6.12 15.22 -0.77
CA GLN A 151 -6.40 14.96 -2.17
C GLN A 151 -7.89 14.63 -2.33
N PRO A 152 -8.69 15.52 -2.94
CA PRO A 152 -10.07 15.21 -3.30
C PRO A 152 -10.12 13.93 -4.14
N THR A 153 -11.15 13.13 -3.90
CA THR A 153 -11.42 11.93 -4.67
C THR A 153 -12.91 11.88 -4.95
N SER A 154 -13.27 11.62 -6.19
CA SER A 154 -14.66 11.37 -6.57
C SER A 154 -15.01 9.89 -6.37
N VAL A 155 -14.69 9.33 -5.19
CA VAL A 155 -15.04 7.93 -4.90
C VAL A 155 -16.51 7.89 -4.51
N SER A 156 -17.30 7.28 -5.37
CA SER A 156 -18.69 6.97 -5.10
C SER A 156 -18.85 6.23 -3.76
N GLU A 157 -19.81 6.63 -2.93
CA GLU A 157 -20.19 5.89 -1.71
C GLU A 157 -20.57 4.43 -2.02
N LYS A 158 -21.04 4.17 -3.25
CA LYS A 158 -21.39 2.84 -3.75
C LYS A 158 -20.22 2.13 -4.44
N SER A 159 -19.01 2.68 -4.39
CA SER A 159 -17.85 2.01 -4.96
C SER A 159 -17.61 0.67 -4.27
N LEU A 160 -16.95 -0.27 -4.95
CA LEU A 160 -16.60 -1.57 -4.38
C LEU A 160 -15.78 -1.41 -3.10
N ALA A 161 -14.78 -0.53 -3.10
CA ALA A 161 -13.95 -0.27 -1.93
C ALA A 161 -14.78 0.25 -0.75
N SER A 162 -15.58 1.31 -0.98
CA SER A 162 -16.43 1.88 0.07
C SER A 162 -17.44 0.88 0.62
N THR A 163 -18.06 0.09 -0.27
CA THR A 163 -19.04 -0.93 0.12
C THR A 163 -18.41 -2.01 0.99
N ILE A 164 -17.23 -2.53 0.60
CA ILE A 164 -16.48 -3.50 1.42
C ILE A 164 -16.18 -2.94 2.81
N LEU A 165 -15.69 -1.70 2.90
CA LEU A 165 -15.33 -1.08 4.18
C LEU A 165 -16.55 -0.83 5.08
N ASN A 166 -17.71 -0.56 4.51
CA ASN A 166 -18.96 -0.32 5.25
C ASN A 166 -19.63 -1.62 5.71
N ASP A 167 -19.58 -2.66 4.89
CA ASP A 167 -20.23 -3.95 5.17
C ASP A 167 -19.44 -4.83 6.14
N ASN A 168 -18.19 -4.44 6.47
CA ASN A 168 -17.28 -5.23 7.29
C ASN A 168 -16.84 -4.46 8.54
N GLN A 169 -16.71 -5.19 9.65
CA GLN A 169 -15.98 -4.68 10.80
C GLN A 169 -14.48 -4.69 10.51
N ILE A 170 -13.84 -3.52 10.58
CA ILE A 170 -12.40 -3.37 10.41
C ILE A 170 -11.68 -3.68 11.72
N ASN A 171 -10.83 -4.70 11.70
CA ASN A 171 -9.96 -5.08 12.80
C ASN A 171 -8.59 -4.41 12.66
N LYS A 172 -8.03 -3.92 13.77
CA LYS A 172 -6.69 -3.32 13.78
C LYS A 172 -5.57 -4.35 13.76
N GLU A 173 -5.84 -5.54 14.29
CA GLU A 173 -4.88 -6.62 14.43
C GLU A 173 -5.56 -7.94 14.06
N ALA A 174 -4.78 -8.85 13.50
CA ALA A 174 -5.19 -10.22 13.25
C ALA A 174 -5.36 -10.98 14.57
N LYS A 175 -6.22 -12.00 14.59
CA LYS A 175 -6.41 -12.87 15.76
C LYS A 175 -5.26 -13.86 15.90
N THR A 176 -4.80 -14.40 14.77
CA THR A 176 -3.61 -15.26 14.71
C THR A 176 -2.41 -14.48 14.23
N LYS A 177 -1.21 -14.90 14.63
CA LYS A 177 0.02 -14.19 14.24
C LYS A 177 0.31 -14.39 12.75
N VAL A 178 0.13 -13.32 11.97
CA VAL A 178 0.37 -13.29 10.52
C VAL A 178 1.81 -13.73 10.21
N GLY A 179 1.99 -14.68 9.28
CA GLY A 179 3.29 -15.25 8.92
C GLY A 179 3.68 -16.51 9.71
N GLU A 180 3.16 -16.69 10.92
CA GLU A 180 3.54 -17.80 11.81
C GLU A 180 2.40 -18.81 12.00
N GLU A 181 1.17 -18.32 12.12
CA GLU A 181 0.00 -19.13 12.41
C GLU A 181 -0.99 -19.12 11.24
N ALA A 182 -1.49 -20.32 10.93
CA ALA A 182 -2.55 -20.49 9.95
C ALA A 182 -3.89 -19.97 10.51
N ALA A 183 -4.55 -19.08 9.76
CA ALA A 183 -5.86 -18.56 10.15
C ALA A 183 -6.96 -19.54 9.71
N THR A 184 -7.41 -20.38 10.64
CA THR A 184 -8.46 -21.40 10.37
C THR A 184 -9.87 -20.92 10.67
N SER A 185 -10.02 -19.86 11.48
CA SER A 185 -11.30 -19.19 11.74
C SER A 185 -11.48 -17.95 10.86
N ASP A 186 -12.70 -17.43 10.77
CA ASP A 186 -12.95 -16.10 10.21
C ASP A 186 -12.30 -15.02 11.11
N GLU A 187 -11.37 -14.24 10.54
CA GLU A 187 -10.74 -13.08 11.19
C GLU A 187 -11.19 -11.75 10.57
N GLY A 188 -12.05 -11.80 9.56
CA GLY A 188 -12.64 -10.64 8.90
C GLY A 188 -11.66 -9.81 8.09
N LEU A 189 -11.89 -8.50 8.11
CA LEU A 189 -11.14 -7.49 7.37
C LEU A 189 -10.16 -6.77 8.30
N ILE A 190 -8.87 -6.80 7.97
CA ILE A 190 -7.80 -6.30 8.83
C ILE A 190 -7.09 -5.13 8.15
N LEU A 191 -6.82 -4.07 8.93
CA LEU A 191 -6.05 -2.91 8.52
C LEU A 191 -4.54 -3.23 8.50
N ASP A 192 -3.87 -2.84 7.43
CA ASP A 192 -2.41 -2.74 7.32
C ASP A 192 -2.07 -1.55 6.41
N ILE A 193 -0.81 -1.44 5.97
CA ILE A 193 -0.33 -0.36 5.12
C ILE A 193 0.43 -0.96 3.94
N ASP A 194 0.20 -0.37 2.76
CA ASP A 194 0.96 -0.64 1.55
C ASP A 194 1.70 0.59 1.03
N ASP A 195 2.38 0.45 -0.12
CA ASP A 195 3.14 1.51 -0.78
C ASP A 195 2.34 2.80 -1.01
N ASN A 196 1.00 2.73 -1.06
CA ASN A 196 0.11 3.84 -1.32
C ASN A 196 -0.75 4.22 -0.11
N GLY A 197 -0.58 3.62 1.06
CA GLY A 197 -1.33 3.98 2.26
C GLY A 197 -2.09 2.86 2.96
N SER A 198 -3.15 3.23 3.70
CA SER A 198 -4.00 2.29 4.44
C SER A 198 -4.62 1.23 3.52
N ALA A 199 -4.30 -0.04 3.74
CA ALA A 199 -4.82 -1.18 3.01
C ALA A 199 -5.64 -2.09 3.93
N TYR A 200 -6.60 -2.82 3.36
CA TYR A 200 -7.53 -3.67 4.14
C TYR A 200 -7.62 -5.05 3.50
N TYR A 201 -7.19 -6.09 4.19
CA TYR A 201 -7.12 -7.45 3.63
C TYR A 201 -8.03 -8.41 4.39
N PHE A 202 -8.61 -9.36 3.65
CA PHE A 202 -9.41 -10.43 4.25
C PHE A 202 -8.49 -11.56 4.75
N ARG A 203 -8.80 -12.12 5.92
CA ARG A 203 -8.01 -13.20 6.54
C ARG A 203 -8.87 -14.33 7.10
N GLY A 204 -8.44 -15.56 6.85
CA GLY A 204 -9.01 -16.77 7.43
C GLY A 204 -10.23 -17.30 6.67
N ASN A 205 -11.16 -17.93 7.38
CA ASN A 205 -12.34 -18.57 6.78
C ASN A 205 -13.49 -17.57 6.54
N VAL A 206 -13.22 -16.51 5.78
CA VAL A 206 -14.21 -15.47 5.45
C VAL A 206 -15.20 -15.96 4.40
N THR A 207 -16.46 -15.52 4.51
CA THR A 207 -17.55 -15.95 3.62
C THR A 207 -18.21 -14.81 2.84
N ASN A 208 -17.84 -13.56 3.12
CA ASN A 208 -18.44 -12.34 2.61
C ASN A 208 -17.50 -11.50 1.72
N ASN A 209 -16.58 -12.16 1.00
CA ASN A 209 -15.60 -11.50 0.13
C ASN A 209 -15.69 -11.94 -1.35
N TYR A 210 -16.90 -12.22 -1.83
CA TYR A 210 -17.18 -12.61 -3.21
C TYR A 210 -17.57 -11.42 -4.09
N VAL A 211 -17.07 -11.41 -5.33
CA VAL A 211 -17.43 -10.44 -6.37
C VAL A 211 -17.84 -11.19 -7.63
N SER A 212 -18.96 -10.79 -8.24
CA SER A 212 -19.37 -11.22 -9.57
C SER A 212 -18.98 -10.17 -10.60
N PHE A 213 -18.11 -10.55 -11.53
CA PHE A 213 -17.59 -9.66 -12.57
C PHE A 213 -17.22 -10.45 -13.83
N ALA A 214 -17.59 -9.93 -15.00
CA ALA A 214 -17.30 -10.56 -16.29
C ALA A 214 -17.80 -12.01 -16.41
N ASN A 215 -18.98 -12.30 -15.85
CA ASN A 215 -19.58 -13.65 -15.74
C ASN A 215 -18.69 -14.67 -15.00
N LYS A 216 -17.85 -14.19 -14.08
CA LYS A 216 -16.96 -15.00 -13.25
C LYS A 216 -17.11 -14.62 -11.78
N MET A 217 -16.85 -15.58 -10.91
CA MET A 217 -16.77 -15.38 -9.47
C MET A 217 -15.32 -15.11 -9.06
N TRP A 218 -15.14 -14.09 -8.23
CA TRP A 218 -13.85 -13.65 -7.72
C TRP A 218 -13.89 -13.58 -6.20
N ARG A 219 -12.73 -13.73 -5.57
CA ARG A 219 -12.51 -13.42 -4.15
C ARG A 219 -11.75 -12.12 -4.01
N ILE A 220 -12.12 -11.32 -3.03
CA ILE A 220 -11.39 -10.11 -2.67
C ILE A 220 -10.20 -10.52 -1.81
N ILE A 221 -9.00 -10.12 -2.26
CA ILE A 221 -7.78 -10.23 -1.47
C ILE A 221 -7.72 -9.05 -0.51
N ARG A 222 -7.79 -7.83 -1.07
CA ARG A 222 -7.66 -6.59 -0.32
C ARG A 222 -8.23 -5.36 -1.03
N VAL A 223 -8.55 -4.34 -0.26
CA VAL A 223 -8.63 -2.95 -0.71
C VAL A 223 -7.22 -2.36 -0.59
N ASN A 224 -6.66 -1.88 -1.71
CA ASN A 224 -5.32 -1.30 -1.77
C ASN A 224 -5.32 0.14 -1.21
N GLY A 225 -4.15 0.66 -0.82
CA GLY A 225 -4.00 2.02 -0.29
C GLY A 225 -4.39 3.15 -1.26
N ASN A 226 -4.44 2.86 -2.56
CA ASN A 226 -4.93 3.79 -3.59
C ASN A 226 -6.46 3.70 -3.85
N GLY A 227 -7.18 2.86 -3.10
CA GLY A 227 -8.62 2.64 -3.21
C GLY A 227 -9.05 1.65 -4.30
N SER A 228 -8.15 1.10 -5.11
CA SER A 228 -8.47 -0.02 -5.99
C SER A 228 -8.67 -1.31 -5.19
N VAL A 229 -9.41 -2.27 -5.74
CA VAL A 229 -9.70 -3.54 -5.05
C VAL A 229 -9.05 -4.70 -5.79
N ARG A 230 -8.16 -5.42 -5.11
CA ARG A 230 -7.42 -6.55 -5.67
C ARG A 230 -8.25 -7.83 -5.54
N LEU A 231 -8.54 -8.45 -6.68
CA LEU A 231 -9.37 -9.65 -6.79
C LEU A 231 -8.57 -10.81 -7.34
N ILE A 232 -8.90 -12.01 -6.90
CA ILE A 232 -8.40 -13.28 -7.43
C ILE A 232 -9.56 -14.14 -7.90
N LEU A 233 -9.40 -14.81 -9.04
CA LEU A 233 -10.45 -15.67 -9.59
C LEU A 233 -10.77 -16.79 -8.58
N ASP A 234 -12.05 -17.06 -8.29
CA ASP A 234 -12.44 -18.09 -7.29
C ASP A 234 -12.11 -19.52 -7.76
N SER A 235 -11.79 -19.68 -9.05
CA SER A 235 -11.41 -20.96 -9.65
C SER A 235 -10.12 -20.83 -10.46
N ASP A 236 -9.41 -21.95 -10.64
CA ASP A 236 -8.23 -22.00 -11.48
C ASP A 236 -8.64 -22.00 -12.98
N ILE A 237 -7.80 -21.41 -13.85
CA ILE A 237 -8.05 -21.43 -15.29
C ILE A 237 -7.59 -22.77 -15.92
N PRO A 238 -8.26 -23.25 -16.98
CA PRO A 238 -7.83 -24.46 -17.67
C PRO A 238 -6.43 -24.33 -18.28
N GLY A 239 -5.67 -25.42 -18.22
CA GLY A 239 -4.33 -25.49 -18.82
C GLY A 239 -3.25 -25.08 -17.83
N ALA A 240 -2.76 -26.05 -17.05
CA ALA A 240 -1.59 -25.86 -16.21
C ALA A 240 -0.39 -25.40 -17.06
N SER A 241 0.44 -24.53 -16.50
CA SER A 241 1.58 -23.93 -17.18
C SER A 241 2.86 -24.16 -16.40
N MET A 242 3.97 -24.26 -17.12
CA MET A 242 5.30 -24.01 -16.57
C MET A 242 5.40 -22.56 -16.10
N TYR A 243 6.21 -22.31 -15.07
CA TYR A 243 6.47 -20.95 -14.61
C TYR A 243 7.19 -20.13 -15.69
N ASP A 244 8.30 -20.70 -16.17
CA ASP A 244 9.09 -20.19 -17.27
C ASP A 244 9.82 -21.34 -18.00
N SER A 245 9.91 -21.24 -19.33
CA SER A 245 10.50 -22.28 -20.19
C SER A 245 11.95 -21.98 -20.61
N THR A 246 12.50 -20.79 -20.33
CA THR A 246 13.80 -20.33 -20.83
C THR A 246 14.87 -20.21 -19.74
N LEU A 247 15.27 -21.32 -19.12
CA LEU A 247 16.36 -21.35 -18.14
C LEU A 247 17.77 -21.49 -18.77
N THR A 248 18.10 -20.70 -19.80
CA THR A 248 19.48 -20.60 -20.34
C THR A 248 20.12 -19.26 -19.98
N THR A 249 20.97 -19.27 -18.94
CA THR A 249 22.05 -18.30 -18.64
C THR A 249 21.76 -16.80 -18.83
N ASN A 250 20.88 -16.26 -17.98
CA ASN A 250 20.96 -14.97 -17.27
C ASN A 250 19.66 -14.82 -16.46
N LYS A 251 19.54 -15.68 -15.44
CA LYS A 251 18.25 -16.20 -14.94
C LYS A 251 17.41 -15.18 -14.16
N LEU A 252 17.99 -14.15 -13.54
CA LEU A 252 17.23 -13.30 -12.61
C LEU A 252 16.66 -12.00 -13.21
N GLU A 253 17.42 -11.32 -14.08
CA GLU A 253 16.91 -10.14 -14.80
C GLU A 253 15.72 -10.49 -15.70
N HIS A 254 15.72 -11.72 -16.22
CA HIS A 254 14.57 -12.26 -16.95
C HIS A 254 13.32 -12.34 -16.07
N LEU A 255 13.45 -12.81 -14.82
CA LEU A 255 12.33 -12.96 -13.89
C LEU A 255 11.76 -11.63 -13.41
N LYS A 256 12.58 -10.58 -13.32
CA LYS A 256 12.14 -9.25 -12.87
C LYS A 256 11.08 -8.62 -13.79
N ILE A 257 11.00 -9.08 -15.03
CA ILE A 257 10.08 -8.56 -16.05
C ILE A 257 8.93 -9.55 -16.22
N LEU A 258 7.73 -9.16 -15.80
CA LEU A 258 6.55 -10.04 -15.83
C LEU A 258 6.26 -10.58 -17.24
N ASN A 259 6.39 -9.74 -18.27
CA ASN A 259 6.11 -10.09 -19.67
C ASN A 259 7.04 -11.16 -20.25
N ASN A 260 8.18 -11.41 -19.60
CA ASN A 260 9.11 -12.44 -20.02
C ASN A 260 8.65 -13.84 -19.60
N LEU A 261 7.82 -13.94 -18.56
CA LEU A 261 7.44 -15.20 -17.94
C LEU A 261 6.43 -15.99 -18.79
N LYS A 262 6.63 -17.30 -18.90
CA LYS A 262 5.69 -18.18 -19.61
C LYS A 262 4.27 -18.08 -19.04
N VAL A 263 4.14 -18.05 -17.71
CA VAL A 263 2.83 -17.89 -17.03
C VAL A 263 2.10 -16.63 -17.45
N TYR A 264 2.83 -15.54 -17.71
CA TYR A 264 2.20 -14.28 -18.09
C TYR A 264 1.55 -14.37 -19.47
N SER A 265 2.16 -15.07 -20.44
CA SER A 265 1.54 -15.27 -21.76
C SER A 265 0.18 -15.99 -21.69
N VAL A 266 0.01 -16.90 -20.71
CA VAL A 266 -1.27 -17.58 -20.47
C VAL A 266 -2.30 -16.64 -19.85
N LEU A 267 -1.86 -15.81 -18.90
CA LEU A 267 -2.71 -14.79 -18.27
C LEU A 267 -3.16 -13.72 -19.27
N GLU A 268 -2.25 -13.23 -20.12
CA GLU A 268 -2.57 -12.24 -21.15
C GLU A 268 -3.61 -12.78 -22.14
N LYS A 269 -3.46 -14.04 -22.58
CA LYS A 269 -4.47 -14.70 -23.40
C LYS A 269 -5.82 -14.79 -22.68
N PHE A 270 -5.84 -15.19 -21.41
CA PHE A 270 -7.07 -15.22 -20.62
C PHE A 270 -7.72 -13.83 -20.54
N TYR A 271 -6.91 -12.78 -20.33
CA TYR A 271 -7.38 -11.40 -20.27
C TYR A 271 -8.04 -10.96 -21.59
N GLU A 272 -7.36 -11.17 -22.72
CA GLU A 272 -7.88 -10.79 -24.04
C GLU A 272 -9.18 -11.52 -24.40
N GLU A 273 -9.29 -12.81 -24.05
CA GLU A 273 -10.48 -13.61 -24.36
C GLU A 273 -11.67 -13.33 -23.42
N ASN A 274 -11.41 -13.01 -22.15
CA ASN A 274 -12.47 -12.99 -21.12
C ASN A 274 -12.73 -11.61 -20.50
N LEU A 275 -11.72 -10.74 -20.44
CA LEU A 275 -11.76 -9.51 -19.64
C LEU A 275 -11.62 -8.24 -20.48
N LYS A 276 -11.15 -8.34 -21.72
CA LYS A 276 -10.90 -7.18 -22.59
C LYS A 276 -12.11 -6.26 -22.77
N LYS A 277 -13.32 -6.83 -22.82
CA LYS A 277 -14.58 -6.06 -22.93
C LYS A 277 -14.89 -5.22 -21.69
N TYR A 278 -14.25 -5.52 -20.57
CA TYR A 278 -14.45 -4.89 -19.27
C TYR A 278 -13.23 -4.09 -18.82
N ASP A 279 -12.34 -3.73 -19.76
CA ASP A 279 -11.10 -3.00 -19.53
C ASP A 279 -11.33 -1.68 -18.76
N ASP A 280 -12.49 -1.04 -18.97
CA ASP A 280 -12.88 0.17 -18.29
C ASP A 280 -13.06 0.03 -16.77
N PHE A 281 -13.24 -1.19 -16.26
CA PHE A 281 -13.35 -1.46 -14.82
C PHE A 281 -12.03 -1.90 -14.18
N ILE A 282 -11.05 -2.30 -15.00
CA ILE A 282 -9.80 -2.91 -14.53
C ILE A 282 -8.68 -1.87 -14.56
N SER A 283 -8.01 -1.65 -13.42
CA SER A 283 -6.84 -0.78 -13.36
C SER A 283 -5.56 -1.52 -13.77
N SER A 284 -4.66 -0.79 -14.44
CA SER A 284 -3.27 -1.23 -14.59
C SER A 284 -2.55 -0.90 -13.29
N GLU A 285 -2.23 -1.92 -12.51
CA GLU A 285 -1.57 -1.78 -11.20
C GLU A 285 -0.21 -2.44 -11.18
N LYS A 286 0.54 -2.16 -10.12
CA LYS A 286 1.87 -2.72 -9.89
C LYS A 286 1.76 -4.14 -9.32
N TYR A 287 2.32 -5.10 -10.05
CA TYR A 287 2.57 -6.46 -9.58
C TYR A 287 4.03 -6.57 -9.14
N CYS A 288 4.24 -6.94 -7.89
CA CYS A 288 5.57 -7.00 -7.29
C CYS A 288 6.21 -8.36 -7.55
N ILE A 289 7.31 -8.36 -8.29
CA ILE A 289 8.20 -9.51 -8.37
C ILE A 289 9.35 -9.23 -7.39
N ASP A 290 9.26 -9.83 -6.21
CA ASP A 290 10.14 -9.51 -5.09
C ASP A 290 11.49 -10.20 -5.22
N VAL A 291 12.31 -9.65 -6.11
CA VAL A 291 13.62 -10.16 -6.48
C VAL A 291 14.68 -9.13 -6.12
N THR A 292 15.12 -9.18 -4.87
CA THR A 292 16.26 -8.41 -4.33
C THR A 292 17.13 -9.32 -3.47
N TYR A 293 18.42 -8.99 -3.31
CA TYR A 293 19.36 -9.78 -2.51
C TYR A 293 19.72 -9.09 -1.21
N GLU A 294 19.89 -9.92 -0.19
CA GLU A 294 20.57 -9.59 1.06
C GLU A 294 21.67 -10.64 1.30
N GLY A 295 22.90 -10.27 0.98
CA GLY A 295 24.00 -11.22 0.89
C GLY A 295 23.81 -12.20 -0.28
N GLU A 296 23.85 -13.50 0.00
CA GLU A 296 23.69 -14.56 -1.01
C GLU A 296 22.24 -15.04 -1.16
N ASN A 297 21.32 -14.53 -0.35
CA ASN A 297 19.92 -14.97 -0.35
C ASN A 297 18.99 -13.91 -0.94
N LEU A 298 17.88 -14.36 -1.52
CA LEU A 298 16.78 -13.45 -1.86
C LEU A 298 16.19 -12.85 -0.56
N SER A 299 15.88 -11.56 -0.58
CA SER A 299 15.36 -10.85 0.59
C SER A 299 13.99 -11.36 1.02
N ASN A 300 13.14 -11.73 0.06
CA ASN A 300 11.81 -12.28 0.33
C ASN A 300 11.90 -13.66 1.02
N TYR A 301 12.88 -14.49 0.65
CA TYR A 301 13.19 -15.72 1.37
C TYR A 301 13.52 -15.47 2.82
N LEU A 302 14.46 -14.56 3.11
CA LEU A 302 14.83 -14.22 4.48
C LEU A 302 13.64 -13.68 5.26
N ARG A 303 12.86 -12.81 4.61
CA ARG A 303 11.68 -12.18 5.21
C ARG A 303 10.60 -13.20 5.57
N ILE A 304 10.27 -14.12 4.67
CA ILE A 304 9.18 -15.08 4.86
C ILE A 304 9.62 -16.31 5.64
N ASN A 305 10.74 -16.93 5.28
CA ASN A 305 11.16 -18.22 5.85
C ASN A 305 12.02 -18.11 7.10
N SER A 306 12.79 -17.02 7.26
CA SER A 306 13.63 -16.84 8.45
C SER A 306 12.96 -15.98 9.50
N SER A 307 12.20 -14.96 9.08
CA SER A 307 11.64 -13.95 9.98
C SER A 307 10.12 -13.97 10.12
N ASN A 308 9.39 -14.65 9.23
CA ASN A 308 7.91 -14.69 9.18
C ASN A 308 7.23 -13.31 9.06
N ILE A 309 7.80 -12.36 8.29
CA ILE A 309 7.30 -10.98 8.19
C ILE A 309 6.75 -10.71 6.79
N PRO A 310 5.49 -11.03 6.43
CA PRO A 310 4.96 -10.58 5.15
C PRO A 310 4.83 -9.06 5.08
N THR A 311 4.76 -8.53 3.86
CA THR A 311 4.56 -7.09 3.62
C THR A 311 3.80 -6.84 2.33
N PHE A 312 2.98 -5.78 2.31
CA PHE A 312 2.39 -5.26 1.07
C PHE A 312 3.31 -4.29 0.32
N ASN A 313 4.40 -3.85 0.94
CA ASN A 313 5.36 -2.97 0.29
C ASN A 313 6.22 -3.76 -0.70
N CYS A 314 6.33 -3.27 -1.92
CA CYS A 314 7.14 -3.95 -2.90
C CYS A 314 8.62 -3.53 -2.79
N HIS A 315 9.46 -4.48 -2.37
CA HIS A 315 10.90 -4.26 -2.26
C HIS A 315 11.64 -4.59 -3.56
N GLY A 316 11.03 -5.37 -4.46
CA GLY A 316 11.58 -5.74 -5.76
C GLY A 316 11.07 -4.93 -6.95
N THR A 317 11.02 -5.60 -8.11
CA THR A 317 10.64 -4.96 -9.37
C THR A 317 9.13 -4.89 -9.50
N ARG A 318 8.63 -3.66 -9.71
CA ARG A 318 7.20 -3.38 -9.93
C ARG A 318 6.89 -3.42 -11.42
N ASN A 319 6.00 -4.31 -11.83
CA ASN A 319 5.54 -4.45 -13.21
C ASN A 319 4.11 -3.92 -13.32
N ASN A 320 3.88 -2.93 -14.19
CA ASN A 320 2.53 -2.46 -14.47
C ASN A 320 1.82 -3.47 -15.36
N SER A 321 0.72 -4.03 -14.88
CA SER A 321 -0.16 -4.88 -15.69
C SER A 321 -1.60 -4.80 -15.21
N LYS A 322 -2.53 -5.25 -16.05
CA LYS A 322 -3.96 -5.41 -15.69
C LYS A 322 -4.27 -6.80 -15.14
N ILE A 323 -3.34 -7.73 -15.29
CA ILE A 323 -3.48 -9.12 -14.83
C ILE A 323 -2.14 -9.63 -14.33
N GLY A 324 -2.19 -10.50 -13.33
CA GLY A 324 -1.01 -11.19 -12.81
C GLY A 324 -1.39 -12.38 -11.95
N LEU A 325 -0.45 -12.79 -11.09
CA LEU A 325 -0.67 -13.80 -10.05
C LEU A 325 -0.63 -13.15 -8.68
N ILE A 326 -1.17 -13.87 -7.70
CA ILE A 326 -1.10 -13.52 -6.29
C ILE A 326 0.35 -13.62 -5.78
N THR A 327 0.76 -12.73 -4.88
CA THR A 327 2.08 -12.83 -4.24
C THR A 327 2.04 -13.78 -3.03
N ILE A 328 3.22 -14.20 -2.58
CA ILE A 328 3.31 -15.02 -1.38
C ILE A 328 2.86 -14.26 -0.13
N ASP A 329 3.20 -12.97 -0.02
CA ASP A 329 2.78 -12.12 1.08
C ASP A 329 1.24 -12.05 1.16
N GLU A 330 0.55 -11.90 0.02
CA GLU A 330 -0.91 -11.88 -0.04
C GLU A 330 -1.55 -13.19 0.41
N ILE A 331 -0.95 -14.34 0.06
CA ILE A 331 -1.40 -15.66 0.53
C ILE A 331 -1.22 -15.81 2.05
N ILE A 332 -0.10 -15.30 2.59
CA ILE A 332 0.18 -15.34 4.03
C ILE A 332 -0.79 -14.43 4.80
N TYR A 333 -1.03 -13.21 4.29
CA TYR A 333 -2.03 -12.30 4.83
C TYR A 333 -3.42 -12.94 4.84
N ALA A 334 -3.79 -13.63 3.76
CA ALA A 334 -5.05 -14.36 3.65
C ALA A 334 -5.21 -15.51 4.65
N GLY A 335 -4.12 -16.06 5.20
CA GLY A 335 -4.19 -17.04 6.30
C GLY A 335 -3.37 -18.32 6.12
N ALA A 336 -2.61 -18.48 5.04
CA ALA A 336 -1.75 -19.64 4.85
C ALA A 336 -0.37 -19.45 5.49
N THR A 337 0.34 -20.56 5.71
CA THR A 337 1.70 -20.57 6.25
C THR A 337 2.56 -21.59 5.51
N VAL A 338 3.88 -21.44 5.65
CA VAL A 338 4.86 -22.34 5.03
C VAL A 338 4.79 -23.73 5.67
N ASN A 339 4.67 -24.76 4.84
CA ASN A 339 4.67 -26.18 5.23
C ASN A 339 3.59 -26.61 6.25
N THR A 340 2.59 -25.78 6.53
CA THR A 340 1.47 -26.12 7.43
C THR A 340 0.16 -26.03 6.66
N SER A 341 -0.64 -27.09 6.71
CA SER A 341 -1.93 -27.15 6.01
C SER A 341 -2.94 -26.22 6.65
N ASN A 342 -3.73 -25.57 5.79
CA ASN A 342 -4.89 -24.78 6.20
C ASN A 342 -6.05 -25.06 5.23
N GLU A 343 -6.90 -26.01 5.57
CA GLU A 343 -8.05 -26.40 4.74
C GLU A 343 -9.22 -25.40 4.81
N TYR A 344 -9.14 -24.38 5.67
CA TYR A 344 -10.29 -23.54 6.04
C TYR A 344 -10.23 -22.11 5.51
N PHE A 345 -9.05 -21.57 5.19
CA PHE A 345 -8.96 -20.21 4.68
C PHE A 345 -9.50 -20.07 3.25
N TYR A 346 -9.99 -18.88 2.92
CA TYR A 346 -10.82 -18.65 1.75
C TYR A 346 -10.15 -18.80 0.38
N LEU A 347 -8.80 -18.84 0.32
CA LEU A 347 -8.07 -19.04 -0.94
C LEU A 347 -7.68 -20.50 -1.18
N LYS A 348 -8.01 -21.42 -0.27
CA LYS A 348 -7.74 -22.84 -0.44
C LYS A 348 -8.36 -23.36 -1.74
N SER A 349 -7.57 -24.05 -2.55
CA SER A 349 -8.03 -24.61 -3.82
C SER A 349 -8.88 -25.85 -3.59
N GLU A 350 -10.16 -25.81 -3.97
CA GLU A 350 -11.04 -26.97 -3.89
C GLU A 350 -10.90 -27.89 -5.11
N ASN A 351 -10.89 -29.21 -4.88
CA ASN A 351 -11.00 -30.25 -5.92
C ASN A 351 -9.93 -30.20 -7.02
N VAL A 352 -8.71 -29.77 -6.69
CA VAL A 352 -7.56 -29.75 -7.63
C VAL A 352 -6.45 -30.71 -7.20
N ALA A 353 -5.82 -31.36 -8.17
CA ALA A 353 -4.72 -32.30 -7.94
C ALA A 353 -3.34 -31.63 -7.90
N SER A 354 -3.23 -30.38 -8.34
CA SER A 354 -1.96 -29.64 -8.43
C SER A 354 -2.08 -28.28 -7.76
N GLY A 355 -0.95 -27.76 -7.26
CA GLY A 355 -0.88 -26.43 -6.67
C GLY A 355 -1.05 -25.31 -7.69
N VAL A 356 -1.11 -24.08 -7.19
CA VAL A 356 -1.25 -22.85 -7.96
C VAL A 356 0.05 -22.06 -7.89
N TRP A 357 0.52 -21.56 -9.04
CA TRP A 357 1.68 -20.67 -9.05
C TRP A 357 1.40 -19.34 -8.35
N THR A 358 2.39 -18.87 -7.58
CA THR A 358 2.42 -17.50 -7.06
C THR A 358 3.38 -16.65 -7.89
N LEU A 359 3.28 -15.33 -7.82
CA LEU A 359 4.22 -14.43 -8.49
C LEU A 359 5.62 -14.43 -7.85
N SER A 360 5.74 -14.93 -6.62
CA SER A 360 6.94 -14.78 -5.80
C SER A 360 7.91 -15.95 -6.00
N PRO A 361 9.19 -15.69 -6.34
CA PRO A 361 10.22 -16.72 -6.30
C PRO A 361 10.55 -17.07 -4.85
N PHE A 362 11.08 -18.27 -4.61
CA PHE A 362 11.53 -18.72 -3.29
C PHE A 362 13.03 -18.52 -3.10
N LYS A 363 13.87 -19.23 -3.86
CA LYS A 363 15.32 -19.13 -3.73
C LYS A 363 16.00 -19.40 -5.06
N GLU A 364 17.20 -18.85 -5.23
CA GLU A 364 18.11 -19.22 -6.30
C GLU A 364 19.22 -20.13 -5.76
N THR A 365 19.60 -21.12 -6.56
CA THR A 365 20.68 -22.07 -6.30
C THR A 365 21.45 -22.29 -7.61
N GLU A 366 22.57 -23.01 -7.55
CA GLU A 366 23.31 -23.43 -8.74
C GLU A 366 22.43 -24.23 -9.73
N GLU A 367 21.46 -24.99 -9.22
CA GLU A 367 20.53 -25.81 -10.02
C GLU A 367 19.46 -24.95 -10.71
N GLY A 368 19.18 -23.75 -10.20
CA GLY A 368 18.19 -22.84 -10.73
C GLY A 368 17.33 -22.18 -9.66
N ILE A 369 16.17 -21.70 -10.10
CA ILE A 369 15.26 -20.90 -9.30
C ILE A 369 14.07 -21.74 -8.90
N TYR A 370 13.79 -21.73 -7.60
CA TYR A 370 12.64 -22.35 -6.99
C TYR A 370 11.56 -21.30 -6.72
N TYR A 371 10.30 -21.72 -6.72
CA TYR A 371 9.14 -20.84 -6.58
C TYR A 371 8.25 -21.28 -5.43
N TYR A 372 7.53 -20.31 -4.85
CA TYR A 372 6.44 -20.62 -3.95
C TYR A 372 5.21 -21.05 -4.75
N GLU A 373 4.52 -22.06 -4.24
CA GLU A 373 3.18 -22.43 -4.71
C GLU A 373 2.19 -22.50 -3.54
N LEU A 374 0.91 -22.30 -3.85
CA LEU A 374 -0.18 -22.66 -2.96
C LEU A 374 -0.61 -24.09 -3.27
N SER A 375 -0.40 -24.99 -2.31
CA SER A 375 -0.77 -26.41 -2.42
C SER A 375 -2.28 -26.61 -2.24
N PRO A 376 -2.88 -27.69 -2.80
CA PRO A 376 -4.31 -27.99 -2.61
C PRO A 376 -4.75 -28.10 -1.15
N ASN A 377 -3.84 -28.46 -0.25
CA ASN A 377 -4.11 -28.56 1.19
C ASN A 377 -4.02 -27.21 1.95
N GLY A 378 -3.90 -26.11 1.20
CA GLY A 378 -3.81 -24.76 1.74
C GLY A 378 -2.47 -24.37 2.35
N SER A 379 -1.46 -25.22 2.25
CA SER A 379 -0.09 -24.87 2.67
C SER A 379 0.69 -24.18 1.55
N ILE A 380 1.65 -23.36 1.94
CA ILE A 380 2.68 -22.85 1.03
C ILE A 380 3.79 -23.90 0.91
N GLN A 381 4.15 -24.25 -0.32
CA GLN A 381 5.27 -25.16 -0.64
C GLN A 381 6.39 -24.42 -1.37
N THR A 382 7.63 -24.89 -1.23
CA THR A 382 8.85 -24.14 -1.64
C THR A 382 9.80 -24.92 -2.55
N SER A 383 9.50 -26.17 -2.89
CA SER A 383 10.42 -27.05 -3.63
C SER A 383 10.20 -27.06 -5.15
N GLN A 384 9.42 -26.13 -5.69
CA GLN A 384 8.99 -26.21 -7.08
C GLN A 384 9.93 -25.50 -8.05
N THR A 385 10.36 -26.23 -9.06
CA THR A 385 11.15 -25.72 -10.18
C THR A 385 10.24 -25.15 -11.26
N GLY A 386 10.73 -24.14 -11.98
CA GLY A 386 9.92 -23.42 -12.97
C GLY A 386 9.49 -24.25 -14.19
N ASP A 387 10.09 -25.42 -14.41
CA ASP A 387 9.75 -26.37 -15.45
C ASP A 387 8.59 -27.31 -15.10
N SER A 388 8.18 -27.34 -13.84
CA SER A 388 6.99 -28.06 -13.40
C SER A 388 5.71 -27.36 -13.89
N THR A 389 4.65 -28.12 -14.15
CA THR A 389 3.34 -27.53 -14.48
C THR A 389 2.49 -27.33 -13.23
N ARG A 390 1.86 -26.16 -13.12
CA ARG A 390 0.88 -25.84 -12.05
C ARG A 390 -0.30 -25.07 -12.60
N ASN A 391 -1.37 -25.06 -11.81
CA ASN A 391 -2.55 -24.29 -12.11
C ASN A 391 -2.26 -22.79 -11.99
N LEU A 392 -3.08 -21.99 -12.66
CA LEU A 392 -3.02 -20.54 -12.61
C LEU A 392 -4.34 -19.98 -12.10
N ARG A 393 -4.24 -18.94 -11.27
CA ARG A 393 -5.38 -18.22 -10.75
C ARG A 393 -5.19 -16.72 -10.98
N PRO A 394 -5.84 -16.15 -12.00
CA PRO A 394 -5.72 -14.74 -12.35
C PRO A 394 -6.00 -13.80 -11.19
N VAL A 395 -5.17 -12.78 -11.05
CA VAL A 395 -5.38 -11.63 -10.15
C VAL A 395 -5.55 -10.38 -10.99
N ILE A 396 -6.56 -9.57 -10.67
CA ILE A 396 -6.83 -8.27 -11.29
C ILE A 396 -7.06 -7.21 -10.22
N ASN A 397 -7.10 -5.93 -10.62
CA ASN A 397 -7.47 -4.84 -9.73
C ASN A 397 -8.65 -4.06 -10.33
N ILE A 398 -9.68 -3.83 -9.53
CA ILE A 398 -10.85 -3.05 -9.91
C ILE A 398 -10.62 -1.59 -9.56
N LYS A 399 -10.95 -0.68 -10.48
CA LYS A 399 -10.77 0.78 -10.31
C LYS A 399 -11.56 1.29 -9.10
N LYS A 400 -10.98 2.26 -8.39
CA LYS A 400 -11.52 2.84 -7.14
C LYS A 400 -12.96 3.37 -7.21
N ASN A 401 -13.43 3.81 -8.38
CA ASN A 401 -14.77 4.41 -8.54
C ASN A 401 -15.80 3.43 -9.14
N THR A 402 -15.49 2.13 -9.15
CA THR A 402 -16.38 1.12 -9.71
C THR A 402 -17.52 0.85 -8.75
N ASN A 403 -18.75 1.18 -9.15
CA ASN A 403 -19.94 0.96 -8.33
C ASN A 403 -20.32 -0.51 -8.27
N VAL A 404 -20.88 -0.90 -7.12
CA VAL A 404 -21.40 -2.25 -6.90
C VAL A 404 -22.74 -2.26 -6.16
N THR A 405 -23.41 -3.39 -6.27
CA THR A 405 -24.53 -3.80 -5.43
C THR A 405 -24.22 -5.15 -4.78
N GLY A 406 -25.07 -5.65 -3.87
CA GLY A 406 -24.87 -6.93 -3.18
C GLY A 406 -24.16 -6.78 -1.83
N LYS A 407 -23.81 -7.92 -1.20
CA LYS A 407 -23.28 -7.96 0.19
C LYS A 407 -21.99 -8.78 0.33
N GLY A 408 -21.43 -9.24 -0.79
CA GLY A 408 -20.20 -10.01 -0.81
C GLY A 408 -20.32 -11.47 -0.40
N THR A 409 -21.50 -12.00 -0.08
CA THR A 409 -21.66 -13.44 0.19
C THR A 409 -21.63 -14.25 -1.12
N LYS A 410 -21.50 -15.58 -1.05
CA LYS A 410 -21.50 -16.40 -2.27
C LYS A 410 -22.84 -16.33 -3.01
N GLU A 411 -23.95 -16.24 -2.26
CA GLU A 411 -25.31 -16.15 -2.78
C GLU A 411 -25.70 -14.73 -3.22
N GLU A 412 -25.14 -13.70 -2.58
CA GLU A 412 -25.36 -12.28 -2.87
C GLU A 412 -24.01 -11.56 -3.02
N PRO A 413 -23.19 -11.91 -4.04
CA PRO A 413 -21.86 -11.35 -4.21
C PRO A 413 -21.93 -9.86 -4.54
N TYR A 414 -20.83 -9.13 -4.37
CA TYR A 414 -20.78 -7.78 -4.91
C TYR A 414 -20.83 -7.85 -6.44
N ILE A 415 -21.80 -7.19 -7.05
CA ILE A 415 -21.99 -7.18 -8.51
C ILE A 415 -21.50 -5.85 -9.05
N ILE A 416 -20.48 -5.89 -9.92
CA ILE A 416 -20.03 -4.71 -10.65
C ILE A 416 -21.07 -4.34 -11.71
N GLU A 417 -21.62 -3.12 -11.60
CA GLU A 417 -22.57 -2.55 -12.56
C GLU A 417 -21.84 -2.29 -13.90
N GLN A 418 -22.06 -3.17 -14.89
CA GLN A 418 -21.38 -3.19 -16.19
C GLN A 418 -22.14 -2.44 -17.28
#